data_AF-A0AAJ2TL25-F1
#
_entry.id   AF-A0AAJ2TL25-F1
#
_cell.length_a   1.000
_cell.length_b   1.000
_cell.length_c   1.000
_cell.angle_alpha   90.00
_cell.angle_beta   90.00
_cell.angle_gamma   90.00
#
_symmetry.space_group_name_H-M   'P 1'
#
loop_
_entity.id
_entity.type
_entity.pdbx_description
1 polymer ?
#
loop_
_entity_poly.entity_id
_entity_poly.type
_entity_poly.pdbx_seq_one_letter_code
_entity_poly.pdbx_strand_id
1 'polypeptide(L)'
;MMRPPLFLALALAVGAGAPLLAGDASAQTTRAVRATAEMSMVLTGHIEVTPEGAVSSLVLDQKSMLSPSIASFVEGTIGGWRFEPTLRDGKAVAARAPLRVRLRGKAMADGGYEVSMTSVNFSEYDEKATDSVTRGRMAPPRYPEEVYRSGGQGEVLLVVRIARDGTVADVVAEQVNMTVVGRERTLAKMREILAKAAVSSARKWTFKPPTTGEASTRDSWTVRIPVNFGLNDDPNGAERYGRWRAFIPGPRQAVPWRKADAIEQAGGDLLPEGGIYMVDGAKRGLRLLTPLEQG
;
A
#
# COMPACT_ATOMS: atom_id res chain seq x y z
N MET A 1 -58.84 -2.64 -23.95
CA MET A 1 -58.72 -4.12 -23.97
C MET A 1 -57.25 -4.42 -23.72
N MET A 2 -56.75 -5.07 -22.68
CA MET A 2 -57.27 -5.99 -21.66
C MET A 2 -56.57 -5.69 -20.30
N ARG A 3 -57.32 -5.72 -19.19
CA ARG A 3 -56.86 -6.12 -17.83
C ARG A 3 -56.80 -7.67 -17.79
N PRO A 4 -56.35 -8.42 -16.74
CA PRO A 4 -56.11 -8.11 -15.31
C PRO A 4 -54.89 -8.93 -14.72
N PRO A 5 -54.79 -9.36 -13.44
CA PRO A 5 -55.46 -8.95 -12.19
C PRO A 5 -54.53 -8.61 -11.01
N LEU A 6 -55.06 -7.79 -10.10
CA LEU A 6 -54.73 -7.80 -8.67
C LEU A 6 -55.34 -9.07 -8.04
N PHE A 7 -54.54 -9.80 -7.26
CA PHE A 7 -55.03 -10.63 -6.16
C PHE A 7 -54.39 -10.13 -4.86
N LEU A 8 -55.25 -9.65 -3.95
CA LEU A 8 -54.93 -9.40 -2.56
C LEU A 8 -55.48 -10.59 -1.76
N ALA A 9 -54.66 -11.26 -0.97
CA ALA A 9 -55.12 -12.11 0.13
C ALA A 9 -54.11 -12.08 1.28
N LEU A 10 -54.66 -12.10 2.48
CA LEU A 10 -54.15 -11.58 3.74
C LEU A 10 -53.49 -12.68 4.60
N ALA A 11 -52.37 -12.32 5.23
CA ALA A 11 -51.74 -12.74 6.50
C ALA A 11 -51.94 -14.15 7.09
N LEU A 12 -50.83 -14.76 7.56
CA LEU A 12 -50.67 -15.15 8.99
C LEU A 12 -49.20 -15.40 9.34
N ALA A 13 -48.76 -14.87 10.49
CA ALA A 13 -47.42 -15.03 11.05
C ALA A 13 -47.36 -16.22 12.03
N VAL A 14 -46.28 -17.02 11.98
CA VAL A 14 -45.75 -17.78 13.14
C VAL A 14 -44.24 -17.89 12.97
N GLY A 15 -43.50 -17.54 14.02
CA GLY A 15 -42.04 -17.52 14.02
C GLY A 15 -41.40 -18.91 14.11
N ALA A 16 -40.22 -19.01 13.52
CA ALA A 16 -39.15 -19.91 13.94
C ALA A 16 -37.84 -19.24 13.53
N GLY A 17 -36.86 -19.22 14.44
CA GLY A 17 -35.66 -18.40 14.35
C GLY A 17 -34.97 -18.44 12.99
N ALA A 18 -34.66 -17.25 12.46
CA ALA A 18 -33.69 -17.14 11.37
C ALA A 18 -32.36 -17.72 11.88
N PRO A 19 -31.81 -18.78 11.27
CA PRO A 19 -30.41 -19.06 11.46
C PRO A 19 -29.66 -17.85 10.93
N LEU A 20 -28.74 -17.32 11.74
CA LEU A 20 -27.67 -16.45 11.27
C LEU A 20 -27.08 -17.11 10.01
N LEU A 21 -27.36 -16.54 8.83
CA LEU A 21 -26.73 -16.97 7.59
C LEU A 21 -25.22 -16.86 7.81
N ALA A 22 -24.58 -18.01 7.66
CA ALA A 22 -23.17 -18.24 7.91
C ALA A 22 -22.31 -17.17 7.24
N GLY A 23 -21.67 -16.33 8.05
CA GLY A 23 -20.51 -15.58 7.58
C GLY A 23 -19.42 -16.57 7.17
N ASP A 24 -19.08 -16.56 5.89
CA ASP A 24 -17.86 -17.09 5.26
C ASP A 24 -17.12 -18.20 6.02
N ALA A 25 -17.73 -19.39 6.08
CA ALA A 25 -17.05 -20.60 6.54
C ALA A 25 -15.88 -21.01 5.61
N SER A 26 -15.78 -20.43 4.40
CA SER A 26 -14.74 -20.76 3.42
C SER A 26 -13.34 -20.38 3.91
N ALA A 27 -13.16 -19.29 4.65
CA ALA A 27 -11.84 -18.81 5.09
C ALA A 27 -11.18 -19.64 6.21
N GLN A 28 -11.81 -20.71 6.72
CA GLN A 28 -11.30 -21.45 7.89
C GLN A 28 -10.15 -22.42 7.58
N THR A 29 -9.89 -22.73 6.29
CA THR A 29 -8.87 -23.71 5.89
C THR A 29 -7.62 -23.04 5.31
N THR A 30 -6.46 -23.67 5.48
CA THR A 30 -5.20 -23.22 4.85
C THR A 30 -5.32 -23.13 3.33
N ARG A 31 -6.14 -23.99 2.68
CA ARG A 31 -6.37 -23.94 1.24
C ARG A 31 -7.10 -22.67 0.83
N ALA A 32 -8.12 -22.27 1.58
CA ALA A 32 -8.86 -21.05 1.30
C ALA A 32 -8.01 -19.81 1.55
N VAL A 33 -7.21 -19.79 2.62
CA VAL A 33 -6.21 -18.72 2.85
C VAL A 33 -5.21 -18.63 1.70
N ARG A 34 -4.73 -19.75 1.17
CA ARG A 34 -3.86 -19.73 -0.03
C ARG A 34 -4.56 -19.14 -1.25
N ALA A 35 -5.87 -19.34 -1.38
CA ALA A 35 -6.63 -18.78 -2.51
C ALA A 35 -6.79 -17.25 -2.42
N THR A 36 -6.59 -16.65 -1.24
CA THR A 36 -6.56 -15.18 -1.08
C THR A 36 -5.14 -14.61 -1.25
N ALA A 37 -4.15 -15.42 -1.60
CA ALA A 37 -2.78 -14.94 -1.77
C ALA A 37 -2.70 -13.96 -2.95
N GLU A 38 -2.04 -12.85 -2.70
CA GLU A 38 -1.67 -11.87 -3.72
C GLU A 38 -0.15 -11.89 -3.91
N MET A 39 0.30 -11.36 -5.03
CA MET A 39 1.72 -11.23 -5.35
C MET A 39 2.09 -9.76 -5.49
N SER A 40 3.27 -9.39 -5.02
CA SER A 40 3.83 -8.05 -5.17
C SER A 40 5.20 -8.13 -5.85
N MET A 41 5.50 -7.19 -6.73
CA MET A 41 6.83 -7.00 -7.31
C MET A 41 7.20 -5.52 -7.25
N VAL A 42 8.47 -5.23 -6.91
CA VAL A 42 9.01 -3.88 -6.99
C VAL A 42 10.01 -3.77 -8.11
N LEU A 43 9.91 -2.65 -8.82
CA LEU A 43 10.80 -2.22 -9.88
C LEU A 43 11.34 -0.83 -9.56
N THR A 44 12.60 -0.61 -9.93
CA THR A 44 13.26 0.70 -9.84
C THR A 44 13.83 1.11 -11.18
N GLY A 45 14.06 2.40 -11.35
CA GLY A 45 14.57 2.95 -12.59
C GLY A 45 14.60 4.47 -12.57
N HIS A 46 14.63 5.04 -13.76
CA HIS A 46 14.50 6.48 -13.96
C HIS A 46 13.60 6.78 -15.16
N ILE A 47 12.96 7.94 -15.11
CA ILE A 47 12.18 8.49 -16.22
C ILE A 47 12.69 9.86 -16.62
N GLU A 48 12.53 10.18 -17.90
CA GLU A 48 12.70 11.52 -18.43
C GLU A 48 11.33 12.03 -18.90
N VAL A 49 11.06 13.29 -18.57
CA VAL A 49 9.81 13.98 -18.87
C VAL A 49 10.12 15.26 -19.63
N THR A 50 9.39 15.50 -20.72
CA THR A 50 9.52 16.68 -21.56
C THR A 50 9.01 17.94 -20.84
N PRO A 51 9.32 19.16 -21.33
CA PRO A 51 8.75 20.39 -20.78
C PRO A 51 7.21 20.37 -20.73
N GLU A 52 6.55 19.71 -21.67
CA GLU A 52 5.08 19.59 -21.76
C GLU A 52 4.50 18.54 -20.81
N GLY A 53 5.34 17.82 -20.06
CA GLY A 53 4.91 16.80 -19.11
C GLY A 53 4.69 15.41 -19.71
N ALA A 54 5.16 15.13 -20.93
CA ALA A 54 5.09 13.79 -21.53
C ALA A 54 6.32 12.96 -21.14
N VAL A 55 6.17 11.64 -21.00
CA VAL A 55 7.32 10.74 -20.81
C VAL A 55 8.08 10.60 -22.12
N SER A 56 9.36 10.96 -22.13
CA SER A 56 10.25 10.78 -23.29
C SER A 56 11.08 9.51 -23.20
N SER A 57 11.40 9.05 -21.99
CA SER A 57 12.22 7.86 -21.76
C SER A 57 11.91 7.18 -20.43
N LEU A 58 12.06 5.86 -20.40
CA LEU A 58 12.03 5.01 -19.21
C LEU A 58 13.21 4.05 -19.26
N VAL A 59 13.99 3.99 -18.19
CA VAL A 59 15.06 3.01 -17.99
C VAL A 59 14.81 2.25 -16.70
N LEU A 60 14.61 0.94 -16.79
CA LEU A 60 14.46 0.04 -15.64
C LEU A 60 15.82 -0.55 -15.24
N ASP A 61 16.18 -0.47 -13.97
CA ASP A 61 17.56 -0.74 -13.48
C ASP A 61 18.10 -2.12 -13.84
N GLN A 62 17.24 -3.15 -13.77
CA GLN A 62 17.63 -4.53 -14.11
C GLN A 62 16.59 -5.15 -15.04
N LYS A 63 16.27 -4.47 -16.16
CA LYS A 63 15.27 -4.94 -17.15
C LYS A 63 15.46 -6.40 -17.56
N SER A 64 16.69 -6.90 -17.66
CA SER A 64 17.01 -8.30 -18.01
C SER A 64 16.50 -9.34 -17.02
N MET A 65 16.17 -8.94 -15.78
CA MET A 65 15.57 -9.81 -14.76
C MET A 65 14.06 -9.98 -14.93
N LEU A 66 13.43 -9.23 -15.83
CA LEU A 66 11.99 -9.22 -16.05
C LEU A 66 11.61 -10.15 -17.20
N SER A 67 10.43 -10.75 -17.12
CA SER A 67 9.84 -11.38 -18.30
C SER A 67 9.52 -10.30 -19.35
N PRO A 68 9.57 -10.63 -20.65
CA PRO A 68 9.19 -9.69 -21.71
C PRO A 68 7.80 -9.10 -21.50
N SER A 69 6.84 -9.90 -21.01
CA SER A 69 5.48 -9.45 -20.72
C SER A 69 5.40 -8.36 -19.64
N ILE A 70 6.14 -8.51 -18.54
CA ILE A 70 6.16 -7.52 -17.46
C ILE A 70 6.89 -6.25 -17.89
N ALA A 71 8.01 -6.37 -18.60
CA ALA A 71 8.71 -5.22 -19.14
C ALA A 71 7.81 -4.42 -20.10
N SER A 72 7.15 -5.08 -21.05
CA SER A 72 6.23 -4.43 -21.99
C SER A 72 5.01 -3.80 -21.31
N PHE A 73 4.44 -4.47 -20.30
CA PHE A 73 3.33 -3.91 -19.51
C PHE A 73 3.73 -2.60 -18.84
N VAL A 74 4.88 -2.58 -18.17
CA VAL A 74 5.40 -1.41 -17.46
C VAL A 74 5.74 -0.29 -18.44
N GLU A 75 6.46 -0.60 -19.52
CA GLU A 75 6.86 0.38 -20.54
C GLU A 75 5.65 0.99 -21.25
N GLY A 76 4.68 0.16 -21.65
CA GLY A 76 3.45 0.62 -22.29
C GLY A 76 2.59 1.49 -21.37
N THR A 77 2.45 1.09 -20.10
CA THR A 77 1.67 1.86 -19.12
C THR A 77 2.32 3.22 -18.84
N ILE A 78 3.63 3.24 -18.55
CA ILE A 78 4.35 4.46 -18.17
C ILE A 78 4.53 5.40 -19.36
N GLY A 79 4.73 4.88 -20.58
CA GLY A 79 4.84 5.72 -21.78
C GLY A 79 3.58 6.56 -22.06
N GLY A 80 2.41 6.11 -21.58
CA GLY A 80 1.16 6.84 -21.67
C GLY A 80 0.97 7.97 -20.65
N TRP A 81 1.84 8.06 -19.63
CA TRP A 81 1.67 9.00 -18.52
C TRP A 81 1.87 10.47 -18.91
N ARG A 82 1.19 11.34 -18.17
CA ARG A 82 1.35 12.79 -18.22
C ARG A 82 1.61 13.34 -16.83
N PHE A 83 2.48 14.33 -16.77
CA PHE A 83 2.93 14.98 -15.55
C PHE A 83 2.63 16.47 -15.58
N GLU A 84 2.49 17.09 -14.40
CA GLU A 84 2.48 18.54 -14.28
C GLU A 84 3.83 19.08 -14.78
N PRO A 85 3.85 20.05 -15.71
CA PRO A 85 5.09 20.64 -16.21
C PRO A 85 5.98 21.13 -15.09
N THR A 86 7.25 20.71 -15.12
CA THR A 86 8.24 21.19 -14.15
C THR A 86 8.70 22.58 -14.57
N LEU A 87 8.52 23.56 -13.69
CA LEU A 87 8.91 24.95 -13.95
C LEU A 87 10.26 25.28 -13.33
N ARG A 88 11.11 25.95 -14.09
CA ARG A 88 12.33 26.63 -13.61
C ARG A 88 12.26 28.09 -14.06
N ASP A 89 12.29 29.01 -13.10
CA ASP A 89 12.12 30.45 -13.35
C ASP A 89 10.85 30.78 -14.17
N GLY A 90 9.75 30.07 -13.88
CA GLY A 90 8.47 30.21 -14.57
C GLY A 90 8.41 29.59 -15.97
N LYS A 91 9.48 28.97 -16.45
CA LYS A 91 9.53 28.30 -17.76
C LYS A 91 9.49 26.78 -17.59
N ALA A 92 8.70 26.12 -18.42
CA ALA A 92 8.67 24.66 -18.47
C ALA A 92 10.02 24.12 -18.94
N VAL A 93 10.55 23.14 -18.22
CA VAL A 93 11.83 22.48 -18.53
C VAL A 93 11.69 20.97 -18.45
N ALA A 94 12.51 20.26 -19.24
CA ALA A 94 12.62 18.82 -19.12
C ALA A 94 13.14 18.42 -17.74
N ALA A 95 12.67 17.28 -17.24
CA ALA A 95 12.99 16.80 -15.91
C ALA A 95 13.35 15.31 -15.94
N ARG A 96 14.31 14.92 -15.11
CA ARG A 96 14.67 13.53 -14.85
C ARG A 96 14.34 13.20 -13.41
N ALA A 97 13.74 12.04 -13.17
CA ALA A 97 13.38 11.59 -11.83
C ALA A 97 13.71 10.11 -11.61
N PRO A 98 14.04 9.69 -10.38
CA PRO A 98 13.96 8.29 -9.99
C PRO A 98 12.54 7.79 -10.15
N LEU A 99 12.42 6.49 -10.39
CA LEU A 99 11.17 5.77 -10.50
C LEU A 99 11.24 4.57 -9.57
N ARG A 100 10.25 4.43 -8.70
CA ARG A 100 9.98 3.18 -7.99
C ARG A 100 8.52 2.82 -8.22
N VAL A 101 8.31 1.65 -8.79
CA VAL A 101 6.98 1.13 -9.13
C VAL A 101 6.74 -0.13 -8.33
N ARG A 102 5.51 -0.29 -7.89
CA ARG A 102 5.01 -1.56 -7.38
C ARG A 102 3.90 -2.12 -8.24
N LEU A 103 4.03 -3.40 -8.54
CA LEU A 103 3.04 -4.20 -9.22
C LEU A 103 2.34 -5.13 -8.22
N ARG A 104 1.03 -5.30 -8.38
CA ARG A 104 0.24 -6.36 -7.73
C ARG A 104 -0.11 -7.41 -8.78
N GLY A 105 -0.01 -8.67 -8.40
CA GLY A 105 -0.48 -9.83 -9.16
C GLY A 105 -1.62 -10.50 -8.39
N LYS A 106 -2.82 -10.51 -8.95
CA LYS A 106 -3.99 -11.18 -8.37
C LYS A 106 -4.36 -12.38 -9.23
N ALA A 107 -4.53 -13.54 -8.60
CA ALA A 107 -4.90 -14.75 -9.32
C ALA A 107 -6.30 -14.60 -9.96
N MET A 108 -6.44 -15.01 -11.21
CA MET A 108 -7.69 -15.07 -11.96
C MET A 108 -8.27 -16.50 -11.95
N ALA A 109 -9.57 -16.63 -12.30
CA ALA A 109 -10.27 -17.91 -12.29
C ALA A 109 -9.74 -18.92 -13.33
N ASP A 110 -9.12 -18.42 -14.41
CA ASP A 110 -8.52 -19.22 -15.49
C ASP A 110 -7.08 -19.69 -15.18
N GLY A 111 -6.55 -19.36 -14.00
CA GLY A 111 -5.18 -19.67 -13.59
C GLY A 111 -4.14 -18.64 -14.04
N GLY A 112 -4.56 -17.58 -14.74
CA GLY A 112 -3.74 -16.40 -15.03
C GLY A 112 -3.59 -15.47 -13.83
N TYR A 113 -2.83 -14.40 -14.01
CA TYR A 113 -2.70 -13.32 -13.03
C TYR A 113 -3.07 -11.99 -13.66
N GLU A 114 -3.92 -11.24 -12.97
CA GLU A 114 -4.15 -9.83 -13.23
C GLU A 114 -2.99 -9.03 -12.65
N VAL A 115 -2.27 -8.32 -13.49
CA VAL A 115 -1.17 -7.45 -13.06
C VAL A 115 -1.65 -6.01 -13.11
N SER A 116 -1.62 -5.34 -11.96
CA SER A 116 -1.93 -3.91 -11.85
C SER A 116 -0.77 -3.13 -11.23
N MET A 117 -0.72 -1.83 -11.46
CA MET A 117 0.26 -0.93 -10.85
C MET A 117 -0.37 -0.23 -9.64
N THR A 118 0.11 -0.57 -8.45
CA THR A 118 -0.54 -0.14 -7.20
C THR A 118 0.10 1.10 -6.59
N SER A 119 1.41 1.28 -6.75
CA SER A 119 2.12 2.43 -6.19
C SER A 119 3.22 2.89 -7.11
N VAL A 120 3.38 4.22 -7.22
CA VAL A 120 4.54 4.85 -7.86
C VAL A 120 5.13 5.91 -6.95
N ASN A 121 6.45 6.03 -6.96
CA ASN A 121 7.17 7.10 -6.28
C ASN A 121 8.27 7.65 -7.22
N PHE A 122 8.33 8.98 -7.34
CA PHE A 122 9.29 9.70 -8.17
C PHE A 122 10.34 10.49 -7.37
N SER A 123 10.37 10.28 -6.05
CA SER A 123 11.23 10.99 -5.13
C SER A 123 12.23 10.04 -4.46
N GLU A 124 13.44 10.53 -4.27
CA GLU A 124 14.38 9.94 -3.33
C GLU A 124 14.11 10.48 -1.93
N TYR A 125 14.22 9.59 -0.94
CA TYR A 125 14.11 10.00 0.45
C TYR A 125 15.33 10.85 0.82
N ASP A 126 15.09 12.10 1.22
CA ASP A 126 16.11 13.02 1.71
C ASP A 126 15.83 13.38 3.16
N GLU A 127 16.73 13.01 4.06
CA GLU A 127 16.66 13.32 5.50
C GLU A 127 16.76 14.82 5.82
N LYS A 128 17.27 15.61 4.88
CA LYS A 128 17.41 17.07 4.99
C LYS A 128 16.27 17.83 4.34
N ALA A 129 15.27 17.12 3.81
CA ALA A 129 14.08 17.73 3.27
C ALA A 129 13.41 18.65 4.29
N THR A 130 12.99 19.83 3.83
CA THR A 130 12.26 20.81 4.66
C THR A 130 10.80 20.94 4.25
N ASP A 131 10.40 20.33 3.15
CA ASP A 131 9.06 20.40 2.55
C ASP A 131 8.20 19.16 2.89
N SER A 132 8.77 18.15 3.54
CA SER A 132 8.08 16.92 3.93
C SER A 132 8.45 16.47 5.35
N VAL A 133 7.64 15.59 5.92
CA VAL A 133 8.01 14.89 7.15
C VAL A 133 9.24 14.02 6.87
N THR A 134 10.26 14.13 7.72
CA THR A 134 11.43 13.25 7.68
C THR A 134 11.65 12.54 9.02
N ARG A 135 12.53 11.53 9.00
CA ARG A 135 12.84 10.71 10.16
C ARG A 135 13.51 11.53 11.26
N GLY A 136 13.00 11.38 12.49
CA GLY A 136 13.68 11.76 13.72
C GLY A 136 14.23 10.52 14.41
N ARG A 137 13.75 10.21 15.62
CA ARG A 137 14.10 8.98 16.33
C ARG A 137 13.09 7.88 15.99
N MET A 138 13.55 6.84 15.31
CA MET A 138 12.66 5.78 14.81
C MET A 138 13.26 4.39 15.08
N ALA A 139 13.36 4.02 16.36
CA ALA A 139 13.90 2.71 16.74
C ALA A 139 12.98 1.58 16.24
N PRO A 140 13.53 0.55 15.56
CA PRO A 140 12.71 -0.52 15.00
C PRO A 140 11.96 -1.28 16.10
N PRO A 141 10.75 -1.78 15.84
CA PRO A 141 10.01 -2.58 16.81
C PRO A 141 10.73 -3.88 17.14
N ARG A 142 10.67 -4.29 18.41
CA ARG A 142 11.20 -5.60 18.82
C ARG A 142 10.31 -6.70 18.26
N TYR A 143 10.93 -7.72 17.66
CA TYR A 143 10.23 -8.90 17.18
C TYR A 143 9.50 -9.61 18.35
N PRO A 144 8.17 -9.81 18.27
CA PRO A 144 7.44 -10.55 19.29
C PRO A 144 7.88 -12.01 19.36
N GLU A 145 8.31 -12.46 20.53
CA GLU A 145 8.89 -13.79 20.73
C GLU A 145 7.94 -14.93 20.34
N GLU A 146 6.65 -14.79 20.63
CA GLU A 146 5.64 -15.78 20.23
C GLU A 146 5.56 -15.95 18.71
N VAL A 147 5.54 -14.84 17.97
CA VAL A 147 5.48 -14.87 16.50
C VAL A 147 6.79 -15.43 15.94
N TYR A 148 7.93 -14.98 16.47
CA TYR A 148 9.25 -15.48 16.10
C TYR A 148 9.37 -17.01 16.26
N ARG A 149 9.01 -17.55 17.43
CA ARG A 149 9.08 -19.00 17.71
C ARG A 149 8.16 -19.83 16.83
N SER A 150 7.07 -19.25 16.35
CA SER A 150 6.13 -19.89 15.43
C SER A 150 6.50 -19.73 13.94
N GLY A 151 7.61 -19.04 13.63
CA GLY A 151 8.03 -18.74 12.27
C GLY A 151 7.08 -17.79 11.54
N GLY A 152 6.21 -17.07 12.25
CA GLY A 152 5.31 -16.09 11.65
C GLY A 152 6.12 -14.94 11.07
N GLN A 153 5.68 -14.36 9.96
CA GLN A 153 6.33 -13.22 9.30
C GLN A 153 5.28 -12.35 8.62
N GLY A 154 5.54 -11.06 8.50
CA GLY A 154 4.62 -10.16 7.83
C GLY A 154 5.03 -8.70 7.87
N GLU A 155 4.29 -7.90 7.13
CA GLU A 155 4.43 -6.45 7.06
C GLU A 155 3.22 -5.78 7.72
N VAL A 156 3.50 -4.90 8.66
CA VAL A 156 2.49 -4.03 9.29
C VAL A 156 2.52 -2.69 8.60
N LEU A 157 1.41 -2.31 7.97
CA LEU A 157 1.23 -0.95 7.47
C LEU A 157 0.68 -0.07 8.60
N LEU A 158 1.53 0.83 9.09
CA LEU A 158 1.12 1.83 10.06
C LEU A 158 0.63 3.10 9.36
N VAL A 159 -0.43 3.71 9.90
CA VAL A 159 -0.80 5.09 9.62
C VAL A 159 -0.57 5.89 10.88
N VAL A 160 0.29 6.91 10.77
CA VAL A 160 0.79 7.71 11.89
C VAL A 160 0.38 9.16 11.67
N ARG A 161 -0.30 9.73 12.66
CA ARG A 161 -0.58 11.17 12.73
C ARG A 161 0.52 11.83 13.56
N ILE A 162 1.24 12.75 12.93
CA ILE A 162 2.40 13.45 13.50
C ILE A 162 1.96 14.87 13.87
N ALA A 163 2.20 15.26 15.12
CA ALA A 163 1.92 16.59 15.64
C ALA A 163 2.97 17.61 15.18
N ARG A 164 2.65 18.90 15.33
CA ARG A 164 3.52 20.04 14.97
C ARG A 164 4.91 20.04 15.61
N ASP A 165 5.06 19.39 16.76
CA ASP A 165 6.33 19.24 17.47
C ASP A 165 7.15 18.01 17.01
N GLY A 166 6.64 17.24 16.04
CA GLY A 166 7.27 16.02 15.53
C GLY A 166 6.97 14.76 16.35
N THR A 167 6.15 14.84 17.40
CA THR A 167 5.70 13.66 18.15
C THR A 167 4.55 12.95 17.46
N VAL A 168 4.31 11.68 17.82
CA VAL A 168 3.17 10.91 17.32
C VAL A 168 1.92 11.26 18.13
N ALA A 169 0.97 11.94 17.50
CA ALA A 169 -0.34 12.26 18.08
C ALA A 169 -1.24 11.02 18.12
N ASP A 170 -1.26 10.23 17.04
CA ASP A 170 -2.00 8.98 16.98
C ASP A 170 -1.37 7.99 15.98
N VAL A 171 -1.66 6.71 16.16
CA VAL A 171 -1.16 5.64 15.28
C VAL A 171 -2.10 4.43 15.30
N VAL A 172 -2.36 3.91 14.11
CA VAL A 172 -3.11 2.66 13.89
C VAL A 172 -2.33 1.75 12.94
N ALA A 173 -2.54 0.44 13.07
CA ALA A 173 -2.17 -0.51 12.03
C ALA A 173 -3.33 -0.58 11.04
N GLU A 174 -3.17 0.02 9.86
CA GLU A 174 -4.19 0.00 8.80
C GLU A 174 -4.38 -1.41 8.26
N GLN A 175 -3.30 -2.17 8.09
CA GLN A 175 -3.36 -3.54 7.58
C GLN A 175 -2.11 -4.33 8.03
N VAL A 176 -2.25 -5.66 8.12
CA VAL A 176 -1.11 -6.55 8.36
C VAL A 176 -1.12 -7.68 7.33
N ASN A 177 -0.13 -7.67 6.46
CA ASN A 177 0.04 -8.63 5.37
C ASN A 177 0.99 -9.73 5.82
N MET A 178 0.57 -10.99 5.74
CA MET A 178 1.38 -12.13 6.21
C MET A 178 2.19 -12.69 5.04
N THR A 179 3.49 -12.92 5.22
CA THR A 179 4.34 -13.59 4.21
C THR A 179 4.46 -15.09 4.45
N VAL A 180 3.69 -15.60 5.42
CA VAL A 180 3.53 -17.02 5.71
C VAL A 180 2.09 -17.44 5.48
N VAL A 181 1.90 -18.73 5.22
CA VAL A 181 0.57 -19.33 5.06
C VAL A 181 0.22 -20.13 6.31
N GLY A 182 -0.99 -19.91 6.82
CA GLY A 182 -1.52 -20.62 7.98
C GLY A 182 -3.04 -20.74 7.92
N ARG A 183 -3.63 -21.28 8.99
CA ARG A 183 -5.08 -21.18 9.19
C ARG A 183 -5.42 -19.74 9.55
N GLU A 184 -6.59 -19.27 9.14
CA GLU A 184 -6.96 -17.86 9.34
C GLU A 184 -6.92 -17.44 10.81
N ARG A 185 -7.39 -18.28 11.74
CA ARG A 185 -7.32 -17.99 13.18
C ARG A 185 -5.88 -17.81 13.68
N THR A 186 -4.93 -18.58 13.14
CA THR A 186 -3.51 -18.47 13.48
C THR A 186 -2.94 -17.18 12.92
N LEU A 187 -3.23 -16.87 11.64
CA LEU A 187 -2.77 -15.63 11.01
C LEU A 187 -3.38 -14.40 11.70
N ALA A 188 -4.67 -14.39 12.01
CA ALA A 188 -5.32 -13.31 12.75
C ALA A 188 -4.64 -13.03 14.09
N LYS A 189 -4.29 -14.07 14.87
CA LYS A 189 -3.54 -13.91 16.12
C LYS A 189 -2.15 -13.29 15.88
N MET A 190 -1.42 -13.78 14.87
CA MET A 190 -0.11 -13.21 14.52
C MET A 190 -0.23 -11.74 14.11
N ARG A 191 -1.23 -11.39 13.29
CA ARG A 191 -1.50 -10.01 12.86
C ARG A 191 -1.72 -9.09 14.05
N GLU A 192 -2.50 -9.52 15.04
CA GLU A 192 -2.76 -8.75 16.26
C GLU A 192 -1.46 -8.49 17.04
N ILE A 193 -0.63 -9.53 17.23
CA ILE A 193 0.63 -9.43 17.99
C ILE A 193 1.62 -8.50 17.26
N LEU A 194 1.77 -8.66 15.94
CA LEU A 194 2.65 -7.82 15.12
C LEU A 194 2.17 -6.36 15.11
N ALA A 195 0.87 -6.13 14.90
CA ALA A 195 0.27 -4.80 14.94
C ALA A 195 0.52 -4.12 16.28
N LYS A 196 0.30 -4.82 17.41
CA LYS A 196 0.53 -4.29 18.75
C LYS A 196 2.00 -3.91 18.97
N ALA A 197 2.94 -4.75 18.51
CA ALA A 197 4.36 -4.48 18.63
C ALA A 197 4.79 -3.24 17.82
N ALA A 198 4.33 -3.14 16.57
CA ALA A 198 4.59 -2.01 15.69
C ALA A 198 3.99 -0.71 16.26
N VAL A 199 2.71 -0.70 16.62
CA VAL A 199 2.00 0.45 17.20
C VAL A 199 2.68 0.92 18.49
N SER A 200 3.01 0.02 19.41
CA SER A 200 3.64 0.38 20.69
C SER A 200 5.02 1.02 20.53
N SER A 201 5.75 0.63 19.49
CA SER A 201 7.05 1.21 19.16
C SER A 201 6.87 2.55 18.45
N ALA A 202 5.92 2.63 17.52
CA ALA A 202 5.63 3.84 16.76
C ALA A 202 5.19 5.01 17.64
N ARG A 203 4.44 4.76 18.72
CA ARG A 203 4.08 5.78 19.72
C ARG A 203 5.27 6.49 20.36
N LYS A 204 6.48 5.90 20.29
CA LYS A 204 7.72 6.45 20.85
C LYS A 204 8.62 7.09 19.80
N TRP A 205 8.21 7.06 18.53
CA TRP A 205 8.96 7.66 17.45
C TRP A 205 8.83 9.18 17.47
N THR A 206 9.81 9.84 16.88
CA THR A 206 9.77 11.26 16.57
C THR A 206 10.14 11.49 15.12
N PHE A 207 9.65 12.59 14.59
CA PHE A 207 9.81 13.02 13.22
C PHE A 207 10.24 14.47 13.18
N LYS A 208 10.71 14.91 12.01
CA LYS A 208 10.95 16.32 11.72
C LYS A 208 9.85 16.79 10.78
N PRO A 209 8.93 17.66 11.25
CA PRO A 209 7.92 18.25 10.41
C PRO A 209 8.48 19.13 9.28
N PRO A 210 7.71 19.34 8.20
CA PRO A 210 8.02 20.34 7.18
C PRO A 210 8.13 21.74 7.79
N THR A 211 9.14 22.49 7.37
CA THR A 211 9.35 23.91 7.69
C THR A 211 9.21 24.82 6.47
N THR A 212 9.11 24.26 5.27
CA THR A 212 8.87 24.97 4.00
C THR A 212 7.71 24.36 3.22
N GLY A 213 7.25 25.06 2.18
CA GLY A 213 6.16 24.60 1.33
C GLY A 213 4.78 24.64 1.99
N GLU A 214 3.76 24.22 1.25
CA GLU A 214 2.35 24.26 1.68
C GLU A 214 2.08 23.42 2.94
N ALA A 215 2.86 22.34 3.13
CA ALA A 215 2.70 21.46 4.29
C ALA A 215 3.20 22.09 5.60
N SER A 216 4.05 23.12 5.57
CA SER A 216 4.68 23.72 6.77
C SER A 216 3.70 24.45 7.70
N THR A 217 2.54 24.86 7.18
CA THR A 217 1.54 25.60 7.96
C THR A 217 0.57 24.68 8.70
N ARG A 218 0.55 23.38 8.39
CA ARG A 218 -0.37 22.40 8.98
C ARG A 218 -0.06 22.13 10.45
N ASP A 219 -1.09 21.80 11.22
CA ASP A 219 -0.96 21.44 12.64
C ASP A 219 -0.64 19.96 12.87
N SER A 220 -0.89 19.12 11.87
CA SER A 220 -0.50 17.73 11.88
C SER A 220 -0.36 17.17 10.46
N TRP A 221 0.38 16.08 10.32
CA TRP A 221 0.58 15.36 9.07
C TRP A 221 0.25 13.89 9.26
N THR A 222 -0.36 13.27 8.25
CA THR A 222 -0.55 11.82 8.23
C THR A 222 0.51 11.19 7.33
N VAL A 223 1.18 10.15 7.83
CA VAL A 223 2.12 9.33 7.06
C VAL A 223 1.75 7.85 7.15
N ARG A 224 2.03 7.11 6.08
CA ARG A 224 2.04 5.65 6.06
C ARG A 224 3.48 5.15 6.19
N ILE A 225 3.68 4.13 7.01
CA ILE A 225 5.00 3.56 7.29
C ILE A 225 4.86 2.03 7.31
N PRO A 226 5.43 1.31 6.34
CA PRO A 226 5.52 -0.15 6.41
C PRO A 226 6.61 -0.58 7.41
N VAL A 227 6.27 -1.57 8.23
CA VAL A 227 7.15 -2.21 9.21
C VAL A 227 7.22 -3.69 8.88
N ASN A 228 8.39 -4.14 8.43
CA ASN A 228 8.62 -5.54 8.08
C ASN A 228 9.12 -6.34 9.29
N PHE A 229 8.46 -7.47 9.57
CA PHE A 229 8.89 -8.49 10.53
C PHE A 229 9.33 -9.75 9.77
N GLY A 230 10.50 -9.67 9.14
CA GLY A 230 11.13 -10.78 8.44
C GLY A 230 12.10 -11.57 9.32
N LEU A 231 12.32 -12.83 8.98
CA LEU A 231 13.40 -13.67 9.52
C LEU A 231 14.59 -13.59 8.56
N ASN A 232 15.81 -13.46 9.10
CA ASN A 232 17.04 -13.18 8.32
C ASN A 232 17.36 -14.24 7.25
N ASP A 233 16.83 -15.45 7.39
CA ASP A 233 17.06 -16.57 6.47
C ASP A 233 15.97 -16.70 5.39
N ASP A 234 15.00 -15.79 5.33
CA ASP A 234 13.96 -15.82 4.30
C ASP A 234 14.51 -15.26 2.97
N PRO A 235 14.67 -16.06 1.91
CA PRO A 235 15.03 -15.55 0.58
C PRO A 235 13.97 -14.60 0.00
N ASN A 236 12.77 -14.57 0.61
CA ASN A 236 11.68 -13.64 0.39
C ASN A 236 11.61 -12.57 1.50
N GLY A 237 12.62 -12.34 2.34
CA GLY A 237 12.54 -11.40 3.46
C GLY A 237 12.74 -9.94 3.05
N ALA A 238 13.84 -9.66 2.35
CA ALA A 238 14.14 -8.33 1.81
C ALA A 238 13.42 -8.09 0.47
N GLU A 239 12.94 -6.88 0.24
CA GLU A 239 12.36 -6.47 -1.04
C GLU A 239 13.43 -6.48 -2.15
N ARG A 240 13.21 -7.27 -3.22
CA ARG A 240 14.18 -7.45 -4.30
C ARG A 240 13.57 -7.03 -5.63
N TYR A 241 14.36 -6.30 -6.41
CA TYR A 241 13.99 -5.90 -7.76
C TYR A 241 13.52 -7.10 -8.58
N GLY A 242 12.40 -6.93 -9.29
CA GLY A 242 11.95 -7.86 -10.33
C GLY A 242 11.55 -9.26 -9.84
N ARG A 243 11.41 -9.45 -8.52
CA ARG A 243 10.98 -10.72 -7.94
C ARG A 243 9.57 -10.60 -7.38
N TRP A 244 8.70 -11.51 -7.80
CA TRP A 244 7.39 -11.68 -7.20
C TRP A 244 7.52 -12.23 -5.79
N ARG A 245 6.74 -11.66 -4.87
CA ARG A 245 6.59 -12.13 -3.50
C ARG A 245 5.11 -12.33 -3.20
N ALA A 246 4.76 -13.55 -2.78
CA ALA A 246 3.40 -13.83 -2.35
C ALA A 246 3.19 -13.34 -0.91
N PHE A 247 1.99 -12.86 -0.63
CA PHE A 247 1.54 -12.51 0.71
C PHE A 247 0.05 -12.80 0.85
N ILE A 248 -0.39 -12.99 2.10
CA ILE A 248 -1.80 -13.10 2.46
C ILE A 248 -2.24 -11.73 2.99
N PRO A 249 -3.08 -10.97 2.26
CA PRO A 249 -3.56 -9.68 2.73
C PRO A 249 -4.31 -9.84 4.05
N GLY A 250 -4.09 -8.92 4.98
CA GLY A 250 -4.94 -8.79 6.17
C GLY A 250 -6.21 -8.00 5.88
N PRO A 251 -7.24 -8.06 6.74
CA PRO A 251 -8.35 -7.13 6.67
C PRO A 251 -7.83 -5.70 6.90
N ARG A 252 -8.37 -4.75 6.14
CA ARG A 252 -8.03 -3.34 6.31
C ARG A 252 -8.90 -2.68 7.37
N GLN A 253 -8.28 -1.95 8.27
CA GLN A 253 -8.93 -1.20 9.34
C GLN A 253 -9.12 0.26 8.93
N ALA A 254 -10.23 0.84 9.35
CA ALA A 254 -10.47 2.27 9.17
C ALA A 254 -9.49 3.09 10.01
N VAL A 255 -9.03 4.22 9.47
CA VAL A 255 -8.19 5.18 10.20
C VAL A 255 -9.11 6.23 10.84
N PRO A 256 -9.25 6.30 12.17
CA PRO A 256 -10.32 7.07 12.81
C PRO A 256 -10.36 8.56 12.47
N TRP A 257 -9.20 9.15 12.19
CA TRP A 257 -9.07 10.59 11.89
C TRP A 257 -9.12 10.92 10.40
N ARG A 258 -9.40 9.96 9.51
CA ARG A 258 -9.56 10.24 8.08
C ARG A 258 -10.49 9.27 7.37
N LYS A 259 -11.12 9.74 6.30
CA LYS A 259 -11.78 8.87 5.32
C LYS A 259 -10.77 8.58 4.22
N ALA A 260 -10.49 7.31 3.96
CA ALA A 260 -9.63 6.92 2.86
C ALA A 260 -10.45 6.87 1.56
N ASP A 261 -9.99 7.56 0.52
CA ASP A 261 -10.59 7.45 -0.81
C ASP A 261 -10.27 6.07 -1.42
N ALA A 262 -11.19 5.51 -2.22
CA ALA A 262 -11.06 4.15 -2.76
C ALA A 262 -9.77 3.93 -3.57
N ILE A 263 -9.27 4.96 -4.25
CA ILE A 263 -8.02 4.94 -5.02
C ILE A 263 -6.80 4.81 -4.09
N GLU A 264 -6.78 5.49 -2.95
CA GLU A 264 -5.73 5.29 -1.93
C GLU A 264 -5.81 3.89 -1.31
N GLN A 265 -7.01 3.31 -1.26
CA GLN A 265 -7.19 1.97 -0.72
C GLN A 265 -6.57 0.92 -1.65
N ALA A 266 -6.74 1.02 -2.96
CA ALA A 266 -6.18 0.05 -3.90
C ALA A 266 -4.64 0.01 -3.92
N GLY A 267 -3.98 1.16 -3.69
CA GLY A 267 -2.52 1.28 -3.81
C GLY A 267 -1.71 1.38 -2.50
N GLY A 268 -2.36 1.70 -1.39
CA GLY A 268 -1.68 2.09 -0.15
C GLY A 268 -1.16 0.96 0.74
N ASP A 269 -1.52 -0.30 0.50
CA ASP A 269 -1.15 -1.47 1.32
C ASP A 269 0.19 -2.10 0.99
N LEU A 270 0.78 -1.71 -0.13
CA LEU A 270 2.06 -2.23 -0.57
C LEU A 270 3.02 -1.07 -0.77
N LEU A 271 3.59 -0.60 0.34
CA LEU A 271 4.55 0.49 0.35
C LEU A 271 5.97 -0.04 0.46
N PRO A 272 6.97 0.57 -0.20
CA PRO A 272 8.36 0.15 -0.07
C PRO A 272 8.86 0.20 1.38
N GLU A 273 9.66 -0.79 1.76
CA GLU A 273 10.17 -0.93 3.12
C GLU A 273 10.99 0.29 3.56
N GLY A 274 10.86 0.67 4.83
CA GLY A 274 11.70 1.69 5.48
C GLY A 274 11.41 3.14 5.09
N GLY A 275 10.44 3.38 4.20
CA GLY A 275 10.00 4.71 3.80
C GLY A 275 8.97 5.35 4.73
N ILE A 276 8.87 6.68 4.65
CA ILE A 276 7.82 7.49 5.28
C ILE A 276 7.02 8.12 4.14
N TYR A 277 5.75 7.72 4.01
CA TYR A 277 4.91 8.10 2.88
C TYR A 277 3.85 9.09 3.33
N MET A 278 4.02 10.36 2.97
CA MET A 278 3.01 11.37 3.27
C MET A 278 1.69 11.02 2.58
N VAL A 279 0.65 10.89 3.39
CA VAL A 279 -0.68 10.50 2.94
C VAL A 279 -1.38 11.66 2.24
N ASP A 280 -1.29 12.85 2.85
CA ASP A 280 -1.83 14.10 2.31
C ASP A 280 -0.73 14.92 1.61
N GLY A 281 0.38 14.25 1.27
CA GLY A 281 1.61 14.81 0.73
C GLY A 281 1.50 15.02 -0.77
N ALA A 282 0.78 16.07 -1.13
CA ALA A 282 0.84 16.63 -2.45
C ALA A 282 2.30 17.01 -2.80
N LYS A 283 2.78 16.52 -3.95
CA LYS A 283 3.81 17.15 -4.81
C LYS A 283 5.27 17.07 -4.34
N ARG A 284 5.86 15.87 -4.27
CA ARG A 284 7.33 15.74 -4.26
C ARG A 284 7.83 15.03 -5.51
N GLY A 285 8.82 15.62 -6.16
CA GLY A 285 9.26 15.17 -7.48
C GLY A 285 8.21 15.45 -8.55
N LEU A 286 8.18 14.60 -9.58
CA LEU A 286 7.21 14.74 -10.67
C LEU A 286 5.79 14.46 -10.18
N ARG A 287 4.85 15.36 -10.50
CA ARG A 287 3.44 15.14 -10.19
C ARG A 287 2.74 14.46 -11.35
N LEU A 288 2.36 13.21 -11.16
CA LEU A 288 1.59 12.44 -12.14
C LEU A 288 0.15 12.99 -12.22
N LEU A 289 -0.32 13.27 -13.44
CA LEU A 289 -1.69 13.67 -13.75
C LEU A 289 -2.55 12.48 -14.19
N THR A 290 -1.92 11.45 -14.75
CA THR A 290 -2.60 10.21 -15.17
C THR A 290 -2.93 9.34 -13.95
N PRO A 291 -4.17 8.86 -13.78
CA PRO A 291 -4.50 7.89 -12.73
C PRO A 291 -3.72 6.57 -12.91
N LEU A 292 -3.37 5.91 -11.79
CA LEU A 292 -2.65 4.62 -11.81
C LEU A 292 -3.53 3.43 -12.16
N GLU A 293 -4.82 3.49 -11.81
CA GLU A 293 -5.81 2.50 -12.23
C GLU A 293 -6.80 3.18 -13.17
N GLN A 294 -6.89 2.68 -14.40
CA GLN A 294 -8.12 2.79 -15.17
C GLN A 294 -9.05 1.75 -14.57
N GLY A 295 -10.14 2.20 -13.94
CA GLY A 295 -11.09 1.33 -13.24
C GLY A 295 -11.76 0.30 -14.14
#